data_AF-A0A955HZT2-F1
#
_entry.id   AF-A0A955HZT2-F1
#
_cell.length_a   1.000
_cell.length_b   1.000
_cell.length_c   1.000
_cell.angle_alpha   90.00
_cell.angle_beta   90.00
_cell.angle_gamma   90.00
#
_symmetry.space_group_name_H-M   'P 1'
#
loop_
_entity.id
_entity.type
_entity.pdbx_description
1 polymer ?
#
loop_
_entity_poly.entity_id
_entity_poly.type
_entity_poly.pdbx_seq_one_letter_code
_entity_poly.pdbx_strand_id
1 'polypeptide(L)' 'MSVIVHPNENIDVALGKLQREMVRENILGAFRDKVYRIKKSVLKVQQRREWGKMKRRRRKAARRAR' A
#
# COMPACT_ATOMS: atom_id res chain seq x y z
N MET A 1 -14.82 -0.03 -1.74
CA MET A 1 -14.12 -1.28 -1.38
C MET A 1 -15.00 -2.12 -0.45
N SER A 2 -15.27 -3.37 -0.79
CA SER A 2 -16.06 -4.30 0.05
C SER A 2 -15.35 -5.66 0.08
N VAL A 3 -15.20 -6.25 1.27
CA VAL A 3 -14.69 -7.62 1.41
C VAL A 3 -15.87 -8.54 1.66
N ILE A 4 -16.03 -9.52 0.77
CA ILE A 4 -17.02 -10.58 0.94
C ILE A 4 -16.41 -11.61 1.89
N VAL A 5 -17.06 -11.79 3.03
CA VAL A 5 -16.65 -12.75 4.08
C VAL A 5 -17.67 -13.87 4.11
N HIS A 6 -17.20 -15.11 4.09
CA HIS A 6 -18.08 -16.27 4.23
C HIS A 6 -18.38 -16.54 5.71
N PRO A 7 -19.57 -17.09 6.05
CA PRO A 7 -19.96 -17.34 7.44
C PRO A 7 -19.00 -18.25 8.22
N ASN A 8 -18.28 -19.13 7.50
CA ASN A 8 -17.35 -20.10 8.09
C ASN A 8 -15.91 -19.58 8.17
N GLU A 9 -15.66 -18.34 7.77
CA GLU A 9 -14.31 -17.78 7.71
C GLU A 9 -13.93 -17.15 9.06
N ASN A 10 -12.73 -17.45 9.56
CA ASN A 10 -12.24 -16.85 10.81
C ASN A 10 -12.15 -15.32 10.65
N ILE A 11 -12.63 -14.60 11.66
CA ILE A 11 -12.62 -13.13 11.74
C ILE A 11 -11.24 -12.56 11.44
N ASP A 12 -10.16 -13.16 11.93
CA ASP A 12 -8.80 -12.69 11.70
C ASP A 12 -8.40 -12.74 10.21
N VAL A 13 -8.84 -13.78 9.50
CA VAL A 13 -8.59 -13.94 8.06
C VAL A 13 -9.38 -12.91 7.27
N ALA A 14 -10.64 -12.67 7.65
CA ALA A 14 -11.48 -11.64 7.08
C ALA A 14 -10.88 -10.23 7.25
N LEU A 15 -10.41 -9.91 8.47
CA LEU A 15 -9.72 -8.65 8.77
C LEU A 15 -8.42 -8.50 7.97
N GLY A 16 -7.64 -9.58 7.82
CA GLY A 16 -6.43 -9.57 6.99
C GLY A 16 -6.71 -9.34 5.50
N LYS A 17 -7.84 -9.81 4.98
CA LYS A 17 -8.30 -9.48 3.60
C LYS A 17 -8.67 -8.01 3.49
N LEU A 18 -9.44 -7.48 4.43
CA LEU A 18 -9.81 -6.07 4.48
C LEU A 18 -8.60 -5.15 4.55
N GLN A 19 -7.62 -5.49 5.39
CA GLN A 19 -6.39 -4.72 5.51
C GLN A 19 -5.60 -4.70 4.20
N ARG A 20 -5.51 -5.83 3.48
CA ARG A 20 -4.82 -5.90 2.19
C ARG A 20 -5.48 -5.06 1.13
N GLU A 21 -6.81 -5.09 1.03
CA GLU A 21 -7.54 -4.22 0.09
C GLU A 21 -7.34 -2.74 0.45
N MET A 22 -7.38 -2.39 1.76
CA MET A 22 -7.14 -1.01 2.22
C MET A 22 -5.74 -0.51 1.85
N VAL A 23 -4.73 -1.37 1.96
CA VAL A 23 -3.35 -1.08 1.55
C VAL A 23 -3.24 -0.97 0.03
N ARG A 24 -3.95 -1.83 -0.73
CA ARG A 24 -3.96 -1.79 -2.21
C ARG A 24 -4.52 -0.46 -2.72
N GLU A 25 -5.64 -0.01 -2.17
CA GLU A 25 -6.26 1.26 -2.53
C GLU A 25 -5.55 2.49 -1.92
N ASN A 26 -4.55 2.27 -1.05
CA ASN A 26 -3.78 3.32 -0.37
C ASN A 26 -4.67 4.36 0.36
N ILE A 27 -5.77 3.91 0.96
CA ILE A 27 -6.79 4.77 1.57
C ILE A 27 -6.20 5.62 2.69
N LEU A 28 -5.45 5.00 3.61
CA LEU A 28 -4.83 5.71 4.74
C LEU A 28 -3.80 6.75 4.29
N GLY A 29 -3.06 6.48 3.22
CA GLY A 29 -2.13 7.43 2.61
C GLY A 29 -2.87 8.64 2.05
N ALA A 30 -3.94 8.39 1.29
CA ALA A 30 -4.77 9.45 0.71
C ALA A 30 -5.44 10.32 1.78
N PHE A 31 -5.91 9.74 2.89
CA PHE A 31 -6.43 10.53 4.00
C PHE A 31 -5.35 11.39 4.65
N ARG A 32 -4.17 10.81 4.95
CA ARG A 32 -3.05 11.55 5.54
C ARG A 32 -2.61 12.73 4.67
N ASP A 33 -2.57 12.54 3.36
CA ASP A 33 -2.17 13.58 2.40
C ASP A 33 -3.20 14.72 2.30
N LYS A 34 -4.46 14.47 2.67
CA LYS A 34 -5.54 15.48 2.72
C LYS A 34 -5.57 16.28 4.02
N VAL A 35 -4.97 15.80 5.10
CA VAL A 35 -4.99 16.48 6.42
C VAL A 35 -4.23 17.81 6.37
N TYR A 36 -3.12 17.88 5.61
CA TYR A 36 -2.25 19.04 5.57
C TYR A 36 -1.94 19.46 4.13
N ARG A 37 -1.69 20.76 3.93
CA ARG A 37 -1.21 21.27 2.64
C ARG A 37 0.22 20.81 2.39
N ILE A 38 0.43 20.00 1.35
CA ILE A 38 1.75 19.53 0.93
C ILE A 38 2.29 20.40 -0.22
N LYS A 39 3.56 20.83 -0.15
CA LYS A 39 4.23 21.54 -1.25
C LYS A 39 4.47 20.60 -2.44
N LYS A 40 4.26 21.06 -3.68
CA LYS A 40 4.46 20.26 -4.90
C LYS A 40 5.87 19.66 -5.02
N SER A 41 6.89 20.35 -4.52
CA SER A 41 8.28 19.84 -4.49
C SER A 41 8.42 18.58 -3.65
N VAL A 42 7.75 18.52 -2.49
CA VAL A 42 7.77 17.37 -1.58
C VAL A 42 7.11 16.16 -2.24
N LEU A 43 5.99 16.34 -2.94
CA LEU A 43 5.34 15.27 -3.70
C LEU A 43 6.27 14.66 -4.76
N LYS A 44 6.98 15.50 -5.54
CA LYS A 44 7.95 15.03 -6.55
C LYS A 44 9.12 14.26 -5.92
N VAL A 45 9.55 14.63 -4.73
CA VAL A 45 10.62 13.92 -4.00
C VAL A 45 10.11 12.58 -3.47
N GLN A 46 8.91 12.56 -2.89
CA GLN A 46 8.29 11.36 -2.34
C GLN A 46 8.01 10.30 -3.42
N GLN A 47 7.49 10.71 -4.59
CA GLN A 47 7.28 9.82 -5.73
C GLN A 47 8.59 9.17 -6.21
N ARG A 48 9.67 9.96 -6.33
CA ARG A 48 10.99 9.44 -6.72
C ARG A 48 11.56 8.46 -5.69
N ARG A 49 11.38 8.75 -4.40
CA ARG A 49 11.80 7.86 -3.30
C ARG A 49 11.05 6.53 -3.34
N GLU A 50 9.73 6.55 -3.44
CA GLU A 50 8.92 5.32 -3.47
C GLU A 50 9.18 4.50 -4.73
N TRP A 51 9.30 5.14 -5.90
CA TRP A 51 9.67 4.45 -7.13
C TRP A 51 11.06 3.78 -7.02
N GLY A 52 12.05 4.51 -6.52
CA GLY A 52 13.40 3.98 -6.33
C GLY A 52 13.44 2.80 -5.36
N LYS A 53 12.71 2.89 -4.24
CA LYS A 53 12.53 1.82 -3.25
C LYS A 53 11.87 0.59 -3.87
N MET A 54 10.79 0.77 -4.62
CA MET A 54 10.05 -0.32 -5.24
C MET A 54 10.88 -1.03 -6.32
N LYS A 55 11.60 -0.26 -7.15
CA LYS A 55 12.56 -0.78 -8.12
C LYS A 55 13.66 -1.61 -7.47
N ARG A 56 14.24 -1.13 -6.36
CA ARG A 56 15.25 -1.86 -5.57
C ARG A 56 14.69 -3.17 -5.01
N ARG A 57 13.49 -3.15 -4.42
CA ARG A 57 12.82 -4.36 -3.89
C ARG A 57 12.57 -5.40 -4.98
N ARG A 58 12.05 -4.99 -6.14
CA ARG A 58 11.83 -5.86 -7.31
C ARG A 58 13.13 -6.49 -7.80
N ARG A 59 14.20 -5.69 -7.97
CA ARG A 59 15.52 -6.19 -8.38
C ARG A 59 16.12 -7.18 -7.38
N LYS A 60 16.00 -6.90 -6.08
CA LYS A 60 16.49 -7.80 -5.02
C LYS A 60 15.72 -9.13 -5.02
N ALA A 61 14.40 -9.10 -5.18
CA ALA A 61 13.59 -10.30 -5.29
C ALA A 61 13.96 -11.15 -6.50
N ALA A 62 14.11 -10.51 -7.68
CA ALA A 62 14.54 -11.21 -8.90
C ALA A 62 15.93 -11.85 -8.78
N ARG A 63 16.85 -11.24 -8.02
CA ARG A 63 18.18 -11.83 -7.73
C ARG A 63 18.13 -13.02 -6.78
N ARG A 64 17.12 -13.10 -5.90
CA ARG A 64 16.96 -14.24 -4.96
C ARG A 64 16.23 -15.43 -5.59
N ALA A 65 15.47 -15.18 -6.65
CA ALA A 65 14.74 -16.20 -7.39
C ALA A 65 15.58 -16.85 -8.50
N ARG A 66 16.79 -16.33 -8.75
CA ARG A 66 17.84 -16.96 -9.56
C ARG A 66 18.82 -17.64 -8.63
#